data_AF-A0A5E3WKC2-F1
#
_entry.id   AF-A0A5E3WKC2-F1
#
_cell.length_a   1.000
_cell.length_b   1.000
_cell.length_c   1.000
_cell.angle_alpha   90.00
_cell.angle_beta   90.00
_cell.angle_gamma   90.00
#
_symmetry.space_group_name_H-M   'P 1'
#
loop_
_entity.id
_entity.type
_entity.pdbx_description
1 polymer ?
#
loop_
_entity_poly.entity_id
_entity_poly.type
_entity_poly.pdbx_seq_one_letter_code
_entity_poly.pdbx_strand_id
1 'polypeptide(L)'
;MAITNIASGETYLIVNSLNYKAVDLPEDQEPSADHEAVVGYTAHGDRTQKWVFEGDAKKGYSIKHAGDGKALVIAGHAEPGAELTTSDDTSARIPWIVNHVKDDLFELQWPAEESLVVELQDDGQFSPGNNLTLANRSEDEKSEERKRQLWVFEENSTGPSLVSIP
;
A
#
# COMPACT_ATOMS: atom_id res chain seq x y z
N MET A 1 18.81 -5.89 -1.64
CA MET A 1 19.08 -4.81 -2.63
C MET A 1 17.95 -3.81 -2.52
N ALA A 2 18.19 -2.52 -2.72
CA ALA A 2 17.12 -1.53 -2.76
C ALA A 2 16.27 -1.75 -4.02
N ILE A 3 14.94 -1.83 -3.88
CA ILE A 3 14.02 -1.93 -5.01
C ILE A 3 13.89 -0.56 -5.64
N THR A 4 14.15 -0.47 -6.95
CA THR A 4 14.00 0.78 -7.73
C THR A 4 12.98 0.64 -8.85
N ASN A 5 12.43 -0.56 -9.05
CA ASN A 5 11.37 -0.84 -10.01
C ASN A 5 10.47 -1.96 -9.47
N ILE A 6 9.16 -1.79 -9.64
CA ILE A 6 8.17 -2.81 -9.29
C ILE A 6 8.00 -3.74 -10.48
N ALA A 7 8.22 -5.03 -10.27
CA ALA A 7 8.09 -6.03 -11.32
C ALA A 7 6.66 -6.57 -11.41
N SER A 8 6.23 -6.82 -12.64
CA SER A 8 4.92 -7.40 -12.93
C SER A 8 4.88 -8.89 -12.56
N GLY A 9 3.84 -9.31 -11.85
CA GLY A 9 3.66 -10.68 -11.35
C GLY A 9 4.31 -10.94 -10.00
N GLU A 10 5.09 -9.99 -9.48
CA GLU A 10 5.76 -10.15 -8.19
C GLU A 10 4.87 -9.73 -7.02
N THR A 11 5.18 -10.29 -5.83
CA THR A 11 4.48 -10.02 -4.58
C THR A 11 5.36 -9.22 -3.64
N TYR A 12 4.80 -8.16 -3.06
CA TYR A 12 5.52 -7.27 -2.15
C TYR A 12 4.78 -7.09 -0.83
N LEU A 13 5.57 -6.87 0.22
CA LEU A 13 5.14 -6.17 1.43
C LEU A 13 5.31 -4.67 1.17
N ILE A 14 4.29 -3.87 1.47
CA ILE A 14 4.30 -2.41 1.24
C ILE A 14 4.35 -1.73 2.61
N VAL A 15 5.49 -1.12 2.95
CA VAL A 15 5.80 -0.63 4.29
C VAL A 15 5.86 0.89 4.31
N ASN A 16 5.16 1.53 5.24
CA ASN A 16 5.18 2.97 5.39
C ASN A 16 6.56 3.46 5.86
N SER A 17 7.09 4.50 5.21
CA SER A 17 8.44 5.01 5.50
C SER A 17 8.56 5.74 6.84
N LEU A 18 7.44 6.14 7.45
CA LEU A 18 7.46 6.86 8.72
C LEU A 18 7.52 5.90 9.92
N ASN A 19 6.60 4.95 9.97
CA ASN A 19 6.34 4.14 11.17
C ASN A 19 6.47 2.63 10.95
N TYR A 20 6.88 2.21 9.75
CA TYR A 20 7.11 0.82 9.37
C TYR A 20 5.88 -0.09 9.47
N LYS A 21 4.68 0.48 9.43
CA LYS A 21 3.43 -0.29 9.27
C LYS A 21 3.26 -0.75 7.83
N ALA A 22 2.80 -1.98 7.67
CA ALA A 22 2.48 -2.56 6.37
C ALA A 22 1.03 -2.29 5.97
N VAL A 23 0.79 -2.22 4.66
CA VAL A 23 -0.54 -2.26 4.06
C VAL A 23 -1.14 -3.64 4.29
N ASP A 24 -2.22 -3.71 5.07
CA ASP A 24 -2.81 -4.93 5.61
C ASP A 24 -4.30 -5.00 5.28
N LEU A 25 -4.76 -6.17 4.84
CA LEU A 25 -6.18 -6.51 4.77
C LEU A 25 -6.51 -7.49 5.92
N PRO A 26 -7.05 -7.02 7.06
CA PRO A 26 -7.19 -7.85 8.26
C PRO A 26 -8.08 -9.09 8.04
N GLU A 27 -7.59 -10.26 8.42
CA GLU A 27 -8.31 -11.55 8.31
C GLU A 27 -9.50 -11.69 9.28
N ASP A 28 -9.64 -10.79 10.26
CA ASP A 28 -10.69 -10.84 11.29
C ASP A 28 -12.00 -10.13 10.90
N GLN A 29 -12.07 -9.56 9.69
CA GLN A 29 -13.32 -9.11 9.09
C GLN A 29 -14.03 -10.32 8.47
N GLU A 30 -15.31 -10.51 8.80
CA GLU A 30 -16.10 -11.65 8.32
C GLU A 30 -15.96 -11.82 6.78
N PRO A 31 -15.60 -13.02 6.27
CA PRO A 31 -15.10 -13.25 4.91
C PRO A 31 -16.15 -13.15 3.78
N SER A 32 -17.06 -12.18 3.84
CA SER A 32 -18.15 -12.04 2.88
C SER A 32 -18.60 -10.61 2.59
N ALA A 33 -17.89 -9.58 3.04
CA ALA A 33 -18.23 -8.21 2.69
C ALA A 33 -17.31 -7.69 1.58
N ASP A 34 -17.86 -7.36 0.41
CA ASP A 34 -17.19 -6.41 -0.47
C ASP A 34 -16.85 -5.14 0.33
N HIS A 35 -15.72 -4.51 0.02
CA HIS A 35 -15.26 -3.27 0.63
C HIS A 35 -14.72 -3.39 2.08
N GLU A 36 -13.89 -4.40 2.35
CA GLU A 36 -13.11 -4.44 3.59
C GLU A 36 -12.08 -3.30 3.62
N ALA A 37 -11.95 -2.63 4.77
CA ALA A 37 -11.00 -1.54 4.93
C ALA A 37 -9.57 -2.07 4.90
N VAL A 38 -8.72 -1.45 4.07
CA VAL A 38 -7.28 -1.72 4.06
C VAL A 38 -6.60 -0.73 5.00
N VAL A 39 -5.78 -1.25 5.91
CA VAL A 39 -5.24 -0.50 7.04
C VAL A 39 -3.72 -0.58 7.11
N GLY A 40 -3.12 0.29 7.92
CA GLY A 40 -1.75 0.15 8.38
C GLY A 40 -1.69 -0.73 9.62
N TYR A 41 -0.95 -1.84 9.55
CA TYR A 41 -0.74 -2.76 10.67
C TYR A 41 0.76 -2.98 10.92
N THR A 42 1.13 -3.46 12.12
CA THR A 42 2.52 -3.85 12.39
C THR A 42 3.00 -4.86 11.36
N ALA A 43 4.12 -4.57 10.69
CA ALA A 43 4.67 -5.46 9.67
C ALA A 43 5.08 -6.81 10.27
N HIS A 44 4.50 -7.89 9.76
CA HIS A 44 4.82 -9.27 10.12
C HIS A 44 4.87 -10.21 8.89
N GLY A 45 4.51 -9.70 7.70
CA GLY A 45 4.82 -10.33 6.41
C GLY A 45 4.09 -11.64 6.16
N ASP A 46 2.94 -11.83 6.79
CA ASP A 46 2.07 -12.96 6.51
C ASP A 46 1.28 -12.76 5.22
N ARG A 47 0.20 -13.51 5.03
CA ARG A 47 -0.60 -13.43 3.81
C ARG A 47 -1.45 -12.16 3.73
N THR A 48 -1.84 -11.54 4.85
CA THR A 48 -2.72 -10.35 4.90
C THR A 48 -2.02 -9.09 4.44
N GLN A 49 -0.69 -9.11 4.46
CA GLN A 49 0.17 -7.97 4.13
C GLN A 49 0.85 -8.08 2.76
N LYS A 50 0.42 -9.05 1.95
CA LYS A 50 1.06 -9.36 0.66
C LYS A 50 0.20 -8.92 -0.50
N TRP A 51 0.83 -8.20 -1.43
CA TRP A 51 0.16 -7.62 -2.58
C TRP A 51 0.89 -7.97 -3.87
N VAL A 52 0.16 -8.52 -4.84
CA VAL A 52 0.63 -8.88 -6.18
C VAL A 52 0.44 -7.69 -7.12
N PHE A 53 1.48 -7.32 -7.85
CA PHE A 53 1.45 -6.21 -8.82
C PHE A 53 1.36 -6.74 -10.24
N GLU A 54 0.24 -6.54 -10.91
CA GLU A 54 0.02 -6.93 -12.31
C GLU A 54 -0.09 -5.70 -13.20
N GLY A 55 0.88 -5.48 -14.08
CA GLY A 55 0.88 -4.33 -14.98
C GLY A 55 2.29 -3.88 -15.34
N ASP A 56 2.44 -2.60 -15.65
CA ASP A 56 3.76 -2.00 -15.86
C ASP A 56 3.74 -0.51 -15.49
N ALA A 57 4.92 0.04 -15.18
CA ALA A 57 5.06 1.42 -14.72
C ALA A 57 4.54 2.48 -15.70
N LYS A 58 4.38 2.16 -17.00
CA LYS A 58 3.88 3.11 -18.00
C LYS A 58 2.35 3.15 -18.04
N LYS A 59 1.70 2.04 -17.70
CA LYS A 59 0.24 1.88 -17.78
C LYS A 59 -0.44 1.79 -16.42
N GLY A 60 0.33 1.72 -15.34
CA GLY A 60 -0.13 1.46 -13.99
C GLY A 60 -0.24 -0.04 -13.69
N TYR A 61 -0.46 -0.33 -12.41
CA TYR A 61 -0.60 -1.67 -11.88
C TYR A 61 -2.00 -1.92 -11.36
N SER A 62 -2.54 -3.11 -11.64
CA SER A 62 -3.55 -3.71 -10.77
C SER A 62 -2.81 -4.29 -9.57
N ILE A 63 -3.21 -3.86 -8.37
CA ILE A 63 -2.63 -4.31 -7.11
C ILE A 63 -3.65 -5.24 -6.47
N LYS A 64 -3.29 -6.49 -6.20
CA LYS A 64 -4.20 -7.52 -5.69
C LYS A 64 -3.71 -8.09 -4.39
N HIS A 65 -4.61 -8.31 -3.45
CA HIS A 65 -4.29 -9.01 -2.23
C HIS A 65 -3.89 -10.45 -2.54
N ALA A 66 -2.76 -10.92 -2.03
CA ALA A 66 -2.21 -12.23 -2.35
C ALA A 66 -3.02 -13.38 -1.72
N GLY A 67 -3.81 -13.08 -0.68
CA GLY A 67 -4.59 -14.09 0.04
C GLY A 67 -5.81 -14.60 -0.73
N ASP A 68 -6.54 -13.70 -1.37
CA ASP A 68 -7.84 -13.99 -1.99
C ASP A 68 -8.00 -13.39 -3.40
N GLY A 69 -7.04 -12.57 -3.85
CA GLY A 69 -7.02 -11.98 -5.19
C GLY A 69 -7.86 -10.72 -5.36
N LYS A 70 -8.48 -10.21 -4.30
CA LYS A 70 -9.26 -8.96 -4.37
C LYS A 70 -8.38 -7.78 -4.80
N ALA A 71 -8.91 -6.90 -5.64
CA ALA A 71 -8.18 -5.73 -6.12
C ALA A 71 -8.20 -4.61 -5.07
N LEU A 72 -7.07 -3.94 -4.86
CA LEU A 72 -6.98 -2.70 -4.08
C LEU A 72 -7.68 -1.57 -4.85
N VAL A 73 -8.66 -0.94 -4.22
CA VAL A 73 -9.47 0.14 -4.77
C VAL A 73 -9.70 1.22 -3.71
N ILE A 74 -10.52 2.22 -4.02
CA ILE A 74 -11.00 3.20 -3.04
C ILE A 74 -12.51 3.05 -2.82
N ALA A 75 -12.98 3.39 -1.64
CA ALA A 75 -14.40 3.52 -1.35
C ALA A 75 -14.92 4.86 -1.89
N GLY A 76 -15.98 4.81 -2.70
CA GLY A 76 -16.65 6.02 -3.19
C GLY A 76 -15.87 6.77 -4.27
N HIS A 77 -15.72 8.09 -4.10
CA HIS A 77 -15.10 8.98 -5.09
C HIS A 77 -13.65 9.29 -4.73
N ALA A 78 -12.83 9.60 -5.75
CA ALA A 78 -11.45 9.98 -5.56
C ALA A 78 -11.34 11.42 -5.03
N GLU A 79 -11.21 11.55 -3.72
CA GLU A 79 -11.01 12.81 -3.00
C GLU A 79 -10.16 12.59 -1.75
N PRO A 80 -9.55 13.63 -1.17
CA PRO A 80 -8.84 13.50 0.11
C PRO A 80 -9.74 12.90 1.19
N GLY A 81 -9.27 11.86 1.86
CA GLY A 81 -10.01 11.09 2.86
C GLY A 81 -10.72 9.85 2.31
N ALA A 82 -10.76 9.64 1.00
CA ALA A 82 -11.31 8.41 0.42
C ALA A 82 -10.51 7.20 0.91
N GLU A 83 -11.19 6.24 1.53
CA GLU A 83 -10.56 5.07 2.15
C GLU A 83 -10.12 4.04 1.11
N LEU A 84 -8.97 3.41 1.34
CA LEU A 84 -8.55 2.26 0.58
C LEU A 84 -9.35 1.03 1.04
N THR A 85 -9.80 0.26 0.06
CA THR A 85 -10.62 -0.91 0.28
C THR A 85 -10.35 -1.97 -0.78
N THR A 86 -11.03 -3.10 -0.74
CA THR A 86 -10.89 -4.18 -1.72
C THR A 86 -12.18 -4.49 -2.46
N SER A 87 -12.05 -5.00 -3.68
CA SER A 87 -13.19 -5.41 -4.51
C SER A 87 -12.96 -6.78 -5.14
N ASP A 88 -14.00 -7.62 -5.12
CA ASP A 88 -14.06 -8.87 -5.90
C ASP A 88 -14.21 -8.61 -7.41
N ASP A 89 -14.62 -7.40 -7.80
CA ASP A 89 -14.75 -7.03 -9.20
C ASP A 89 -13.38 -6.72 -9.82
N THR A 90 -12.69 -7.80 -10.21
CA THR A 90 -11.42 -7.73 -10.92
C THR A 90 -11.54 -7.17 -12.35
N SER A 91 -12.75 -6.87 -12.84
CA SER A 91 -12.95 -6.23 -14.15
C SER A 91 -12.63 -4.72 -14.11
N ALA A 92 -12.80 -4.09 -12.95
CA ALA A 92 -12.36 -2.72 -12.69
C ALA A 92 -10.86 -2.72 -12.36
N ARG A 93 -10.01 -2.86 -13.39
CA ARG A 93 -8.57 -2.59 -13.23
C ARG A 93 -8.38 -1.11 -12.91
N ILE A 94 -8.16 -0.77 -11.65
CA ILE A 94 -7.68 0.56 -11.28
C ILE A 94 -6.18 0.58 -11.53
N PRO A 95 -5.69 1.35 -12.53
CA PRO A 95 -4.28 1.34 -12.90
C PRO A 95 -3.48 2.22 -11.94
N TRP A 96 -3.26 1.77 -10.71
CA TRP A 96 -2.47 2.51 -9.72
C TRP A 96 -1.11 2.90 -10.32
N ILE A 97 -0.78 4.19 -10.22
CA ILE A 97 0.50 4.70 -10.67
C ILE A 97 1.48 4.57 -9.51
N VAL A 98 2.55 3.80 -9.70
CA VAL A 98 3.59 3.63 -8.67
C VAL A 98 4.81 4.42 -9.08
N ASN A 99 4.99 5.58 -8.44
CA ASN A 99 6.08 6.48 -8.72
C ASN A 99 7.30 6.10 -7.86
N HIS A 100 8.46 5.89 -8.49
CA HIS A 100 9.73 5.86 -7.77
C HIS A 100 10.14 7.29 -7.43
N VAL A 101 10.35 7.59 -6.14
CA VAL A 101 10.63 8.95 -5.66
C VAL A 101 12.14 9.16 -5.52
N LYS A 102 12.79 8.35 -4.69
CA LYS A 102 14.25 8.33 -4.48
C LYS A 102 14.63 7.05 -3.74
N ASP A 103 15.87 6.59 -3.91
CA ASP A 103 16.39 5.41 -3.20
C ASP A 103 15.45 4.19 -3.35
N ASP A 104 14.83 3.73 -2.26
CA ASP A 104 13.82 2.66 -2.21
C ASP A 104 12.40 3.18 -1.87
N LEU A 105 12.21 4.50 -1.91
CA LEU A 105 10.94 5.16 -1.60
C LEU A 105 10.09 5.31 -2.86
N PHE A 106 8.85 4.89 -2.71
CA PHE A 106 7.80 4.95 -3.72
C PHE A 106 6.58 5.72 -3.21
N GLU A 107 5.73 6.11 -4.14
CA GLU A 107 4.43 6.71 -3.88
C GLU A 107 3.39 5.95 -4.70
N LEU A 108 2.26 5.61 -4.09
CA LEU A 108 1.09 5.08 -4.79
C LEU A 108 0.16 6.25 -5.11
N GLN A 109 0.01 6.56 -6.39
CA GLN A 109 -0.79 7.68 -6.88
C GLN A 109 -2.08 7.18 -7.52
N TRP A 110 -3.17 7.91 -7.27
CA TRP A 110 -4.42 7.70 -7.96
C TRP A 110 -4.27 8.03 -9.46
N PRO A 111 -4.73 7.17 -10.39
CA PRO A 111 -4.45 7.36 -11.81
C PRO A 111 -5.12 8.57 -12.45
N ALA A 112 -6.29 8.98 -11.97
CA ALA A 112 -7.05 10.06 -12.60
C ALA A 112 -6.73 11.46 -12.04
N GLU A 113 -5.95 11.55 -10.96
CA GLU A 113 -5.63 12.81 -10.28
C GLU A 113 -4.20 12.75 -9.72
N GLU A 114 -3.28 13.48 -10.35
CA GLU A 114 -1.85 13.44 -10.01
C GLU A 114 -1.54 13.99 -8.61
N SER A 115 -2.44 14.80 -8.05
CA SER A 115 -2.30 15.35 -6.71
C SER A 115 -2.74 14.39 -5.60
N LEU A 116 -3.40 13.27 -5.92
CA LEU A 116 -3.91 12.33 -4.92
C LEU A 116 -3.01 11.09 -4.79
N VAL A 117 -2.56 10.85 -3.56
CA VAL A 117 -1.62 9.78 -3.21
C VAL A 117 -2.11 9.02 -1.98
N VAL A 118 -1.70 7.76 -1.84
CA VAL A 118 -2.02 6.93 -0.68
C VAL A 118 -1.24 7.43 0.53
N GLU A 119 -1.96 7.74 1.59
CA GLU A 119 -1.46 8.16 2.89
C GLU A 119 -1.90 7.18 3.98
N LEU A 120 -0.97 6.84 4.87
CA LEU A 120 -1.29 6.26 6.17
C LEU A 120 -1.79 7.35 7.11
N GLN A 121 -3.05 7.28 7.56
CA GLN A 121 -3.54 8.25 8.51
C GLN A 121 -2.83 8.11 9.86
N ASP A 122 -2.57 9.26 10.48
CA ASP A 122 -2.00 9.38 11.81
C ASP A 122 -3.09 9.89 12.76
N ASP A 123 -3.60 9.02 13.61
CA ASP A 123 -4.52 9.37 14.69
C ASP A 123 -3.77 9.74 15.99
N GLY A 124 -2.46 9.95 15.91
CA GLY A 124 -1.58 10.17 17.06
C GLY A 124 -1.32 8.89 17.86
N GLN A 125 -1.83 7.74 17.42
CA GLN A 125 -1.60 6.44 18.01
C GLN A 125 -0.96 5.51 16.98
N PHE A 126 0.23 4.98 17.30
CA PHE A 126 0.84 3.93 16.48
C PHE A 126 0.14 2.56 16.64
N SER A 127 -1.13 2.55 17.05
CA SER A 127 -1.97 1.36 17.20
C SER A 127 -2.27 0.74 15.83
N PRO A 128 -2.21 -0.59 15.69
CA PRO A 128 -2.60 -1.24 14.43
C PRO A 128 -4.05 -0.90 14.04
N GLY A 129 -4.31 -0.79 12.73
CA GLY A 129 -5.66 -0.50 12.20
C GLY A 129 -5.91 0.94 11.78
N ASN A 130 -4.87 1.77 11.59
CA ASN A 130 -5.07 3.11 11.01
C ASN A 130 -5.54 2.98 9.56
N ASN A 131 -6.51 3.79 9.15
CA ASN A 131 -6.99 3.77 7.77
C ASN A 131 -5.90 4.24 6.80
N LEU A 132 -5.88 3.61 5.63
CA LEU A 132 -5.20 4.15 4.47
C LEU A 132 -6.20 4.96 3.67
N THR A 133 -5.83 6.18 3.30
CA THR A 133 -6.70 7.06 2.51
C THR A 133 -5.97 7.70 1.35
N LEU A 134 -6.70 8.20 0.36
CA LEU A 134 -6.15 9.21 -0.55
C LEU A 134 -5.96 10.53 0.21
N ALA A 135 -4.86 11.22 -0.07
CA ALA A 135 -4.57 12.56 0.44
C ALA A 135 -3.94 13.42 -0.65
N ASN A 136 -3.99 14.74 -0.45
CA ASN A 136 -3.22 15.65 -1.30
C ASN A 136 -1.72 15.39 -1.08
N ARG A 137 -0.97 15.26 -2.17
CA ARG A 137 0.48 15.10 -2.14
C ARG A 137 1.11 16.27 -1.40
N SER A 138 1.83 15.97 -0.32
CA SER A 138 2.64 16.96 0.39
C SER A 138 3.90 17.30 -0.42
N GLU A 139 4.20 18.59 -0.56
CA GLU A 139 5.40 19.07 -1.24
C GLU A 139 6.61 19.22 -0.29
N ASP A 140 6.38 19.22 1.03
CA ASP A 140 7.45 19.29 2.02
C ASP A 140 8.07 17.90 2.25
N GLU A 141 9.16 17.62 1.52
CA GLU A 141 9.92 16.37 1.59
C GLU A 141 10.38 15.95 2.99
N LYS A 142 10.45 16.88 3.95
CA LYS A 142 10.93 16.60 5.31
C LYS A 142 9.80 16.40 6.31
N SER A 143 8.57 16.75 5.93
CA SER A 143 7.41 16.65 6.81
C SER A 143 7.06 15.20 7.14
N GLU A 144 6.51 14.98 8.31
CA GLU A 144 5.96 13.68 8.71
C GLU A 144 4.79 13.27 7.80
N GLU A 145 3.98 14.25 7.38
CA GLU A 145 2.92 14.07 6.39
C GLU A 145 3.46 13.45 5.11
N ARG A 146 4.55 13.99 4.55
CA ARG A 146 5.16 13.41 3.36
C ARG A 146 5.64 11.99 3.59
N LYS A 147 6.25 11.69 4.74
CA LYS A 147 6.71 10.32 5.05
C LYS A 147 5.55 9.32 5.17
N ARG A 148 4.36 9.76 5.62
CA ARG A 148 3.15 8.92 5.61
C ARG A 148 2.62 8.60 4.20
N GLN A 149 3.04 9.36 3.19
CA GLN A 149 2.69 9.15 1.78
C GLN A 149 3.75 8.36 0.99
N LEU A 150 4.84 7.96 1.67
CA LEU A 150 5.97 7.28 1.06
C LEU A 150 6.08 5.84 1.57
N TRP A 151 6.40 4.94 0.66
CA TRP A 151 6.30 3.50 0.83
C TRP A 151 7.60 2.83 0.40
N VAL A 152 8.09 1.90 1.21
CA VAL A 152 9.16 0.97 0.87
C VAL A 152 8.52 -0.35 0.45
N PHE A 153 9.01 -0.92 -0.64
CA PHE A 153 8.59 -2.23 -1.11
C PHE A 153 9.63 -3.25 -0.66
N GLU A 154 9.18 -4.32 -0.02
CA GLU A 154 10.03 -5.44 0.35
C GLU A 154 9.60 -6.69 -0.43
N GLU A 155 10.56 -7.31 -1.11
CA GLU A 155 10.37 -8.62 -1.74
C GLU A 155 10.17 -9.68 -0.66
N ASN A 156 9.48 -10.78 -1.02
CA ASN A 156 9.37 -11.99 -0.21
C ASN A 156 10.77 -12.47 0.22
N SER A 157 11.27 -12.01 1.37
CA SER A 157 12.19 -12.81 2.16
C SER A 157 11.37 -13.92 2.78
N THR A 158 11.72 -15.16 2.51
CA THR A 158 11.17 -16.31 3.23
C THR A 158 11.54 -16.17 4.71
N GLY A 159 10.65 -15.60 5.52
CA GLY A 159 10.77 -15.51 6.96
C GLY A 159 11.82 -14.52 7.48
N PRO A 160 11.81 -14.23 8.80
CA PRO A 160 12.66 -13.21 9.38
C PRO A 160 14.13 -13.55 9.17
N SER A 161 14.85 -12.66 8.49
CA SER A 161 16.31 -12.65 8.58
C SER A 161 16.65 -12.16 9.98
N LEU A 162 16.78 -13.11 10.91
CA LEU A 162 17.44 -12.88 12.19
C LEU A 162 18.89 -12.53 11.88
N VAL A 163 19.16 -11.25 11.61
CA VAL A 163 20.49 -10.71 11.74
C VAL A 163 20.81 -10.82 13.23
N SER A 164 21.57 -11.85 13.54
CA SER A 164 22.22 -12.01 14.83
C SER A 164 23.12 -10.79 15.00
N ILE A 165 22.76 -9.88 15.91
CA ILE A 165 23.64 -8.81 16.34
C ILE A 165 24.70 -9.46 17.26
N PRO A 166 25.99 -9.11 17.12
CA PRO A 166 27.10 -9.70 17.88
C PRO A 166 26.96 -9.55 19.40
#